data_AF-A0A0C9WXC8-F1
#
_entry.id   AF-A0A0C9WXC8-F1
#
_cell.length_a   1.000
_cell.length_b   1.000
_cell.length_c   1.000
_cell.angle_alpha   90.00
_cell.angle_beta   90.00
_cell.angle_gamma   90.00
#
_symmetry.space_group_name_H-M   'P 1'
#
loop_
_entity.id
_entity.type
_entity.pdbx_description
1 polymer ?
#
loop_
_entity_poly.entity_id
_entity_poly.type
_entity_poly.pdbx_seq_one_letter_code
_entity_poly.pdbx_strand_id
1 'polypeptide(L)'
;MSPSVTPHSYPAGSHITLRLTDGASLSLQVNKPFLPFTKAQVYLVSPSEPIHNLPSQIILKIFDPQTVDDRFPPPKSTLPAHPWTLDAESAAAQYREDVAQGKRPDDFTVDLLYEEEEAEPYLWEERFYRLLKESYESEVDALGRLESFQGTVVPKVFVTGSVIPPPNTRAIQPLGILIEYIPGIPLSDLEPGSGVNIPFEVMRPLLDAVKKFKDIGVFHSDINSHNVLVSPVLEAPERVVLIDFGCAGVREEGCGDEDWEMNCEFFGDERSLRKVLEKTGISVSDYVKPATHAQI
;
A
#
# COMPACT_ATOMS: atom_id res chain seq x y z
N MET A 1 -4.68 -1.97 -28.66
CA MET A 1 -4.58 -0.72 -27.90
C MET A 1 -3.20 -0.72 -27.26
N SER A 2 -2.33 0.20 -27.66
CA SER A 2 -1.00 0.34 -27.06
C SER A 2 -1.15 0.68 -25.58
N PRO A 3 -0.28 0.17 -24.67
CA PRO A 3 -0.32 0.60 -23.29
C PRO A 3 0.06 2.08 -23.30
N SER A 4 -0.91 2.95 -23.01
CA SER A 4 -0.63 4.35 -22.75
C SER A 4 0.34 4.39 -21.59
N VAL A 5 1.60 4.72 -21.87
CA VAL A 5 2.58 5.07 -20.85
C VAL A 5 1.90 6.12 -19.99
N THR A 6 1.63 5.79 -18.73
CA THR A 6 1.14 6.76 -17.76
C THR A 6 2.18 7.89 -17.77
N PRO A 7 1.82 9.10 -18.22
CA PRO A 7 2.75 10.22 -18.14
C PRO A 7 3.15 10.31 -16.67
N HIS A 8 4.45 10.40 -16.38
CA HIS A 8 5.01 10.39 -15.02
C HIS A 8 5.28 9.01 -14.38
N SER A 9 5.25 7.92 -15.16
CA SER A 9 5.80 6.61 -14.73
C SER A 9 7.30 6.47 -15.05
N TYR A 10 8.01 5.70 -14.23
CA TYR A 10 9.41 5.35 -14.48
C TYR A 10 9.49 4.08 -15.36
N PRO A 11 10.02 4.15 -16.59
CA PRO A 11 10.12 2.98 -17.45
C PRO A 11 11.22 2.01 -16.96
N ALA A 12 11.12 0.75 -17.38
CA ALA A 12 12.19 -0.22 -17.15
C ALA A 12 13.54 0.30 -17.72
N GLY A 13 14.60 0.11 -16.95
CA GLY A 13 15.95 0.62 -17.22
C GLY A 13 16.23 2.04 -16.70
N SER A 14 15.20 2.79 -16.28
CA SER A 14 15.40 4.09 -15.64
C SER A 14 15.94 3.96 -14.22
N HIS A 15 16.39 5.08 -13.65
CA HIS A 15 16.94 5.14 -12.30
C HIS A 15 16.10 6.05 -11.41
N ILE A 16 15.94 5.66 -10.15
CA ILE A 16 15.26 6.41 -9.10
C ILE A 16 16.27 6.59 -7.97
N THR A 17 16.39 7.82 -7.47
CA THR A 17 17.19 8.09 -6.27
C THR A 17 16.26 8.27 -5.09
N LEU A 18 16.41 7.43 -4.08
CA LEU A 18 15.66 7.50 -2.82
C LEU A 18 16.57 8.13 -1.75
N ARG A 19 16.14 9.23 -1.16
CA ARG A 19 16.73 9.81 0.05
C ARG A 19 16.15 9.07 1.26
N LEU A 20 17.00 8.40 2.01
CA LEU A 20 16.62 7.65 3.19
C LEU A 20 16.37 8.60 4.37
N THR A 21 15.67 8.11 5.40
CA THR A 21 15.40 8.86 6.62
C THR A 21 16.65 9.26 7.40
N ASP A 22 17.76 8.51 7.26
CA ASP A 22 19.07 8.84 7.84
C ASP A 22 19.86 9.88 7.02
N GLY A 23 19.31 10.35 5.90
CA GLY A 23 19.90 11.33 5.00
C GLY A 23 20.79 10.75 3.90
N ALA A 24 21.07 9.44 3.90
CA ALA A 24 21.79 8.77 2.83
C ALA A 24 20.94 8.73 1.54
N SER A 25 21.59 8.49 0.40
CA SER A 25 20.91 8.34 -0.89
C SER A 25 21.16 6.95 -1.45
N LEU A 26 20.10 6.36 -1.99
CA LEU A 26 20.10 5.04 -2.61
C LEU A 26 19.67 5.15 -4.07
N SER A 27 20.54 4.76 -5.00
CA SER A 27 20.22 4.67 -6.42
C SER A 27 19.65 3.29 -6.74
N LEU A 28 18.49 3.28 -7.39
CA LEU A 28 17.72 2.09 -7.74
C LEU A 28 17.46 2.06 -9.24
N GLN A 29 17.75 0.94 -9.88
CA GLN A 29 17.38 0.70 -11.27
C GLN A 29 15.99 0.06 -11.32
N VAL A 30 15.09 0.61 -12.15
CA VAL A 30 13.76 0.05 -12.38
C VAL A 30 13.87 -1.17 -13.30
N ASN A 31 13.54 -2.34 -12.78
CA ASN A 31 13.48 -3.58 -13.58
C ASN A 31 12.13 -3.66 -14.31
N LYS A 32 11.04 -3.40 -13.59
CA LYS A 32 9.67 -3.56 -14.11
C LYS A 32 8.66 -2.74 -13.29
N PRO A 33 7.76 -1.98 -13.93
CA PRO A 33 6.56 -1.44 -13.27
C PRO A 33 5.45 -2.51 -13.15
N PHE A 34 4.69 -2.47 -12.05
CA PHE A 34 3.43 -3.21 -11.88
C PHE A 34 2.26 -2.27 -12.16
N LEU A 35 1.57 -2.48 -13.28
CA LEU A 35 0.49 -1.64 -13.77
C LEU A 35 -0.88 -2.35 -13.66
N PRO A 36 -1.99 -1.61 -13.55
CA PRO A 36 -2.07 -0.14 -13.45
C PRO A 36 -1.66 0.39 -12.07
N PHE A 37 -1.26 1.66 -12.00
CA PHE A 37 -1.09 2.35 -10.72
C PHE A 37 -2.45 2.87 -10.25
N THR A 38 -2.71 2.77 -8.95
CA THR A 38 -3.93 3.27 -8.30
C THR A 38 -3.56 4.36 -7.28
N LYS A 39 -3.21 3.96 -6.05
CA LYS A 39 -2.80 4.84 -4.94
C LYS A 39 -1.29 4.95 -4.78
N ALA A 40 -0.53 4.04 -5.39
CA ALA A 40 0.92 4.10 -5.41
C ALA A 40 1.48 3.54 -6.71
N GLN A 41 2.66 4.01 -7.08
CA GLN A 41 3.45 3.42 -8.16
C GLN A 41 4.29 2.27 -7.59
N VAL A 42 4.15 1.07 -8.15
CA VAL A 42 4.84 -0.12 -7.66
C VAL A 42 5.85 -0.59 -8.70
N TYR A 43 7.10 -0.73 -8.28
CA TYR A 43 8.23 -1.11 -9.14
C TYR A 43 9.01 -2.27 -8.54
N LEU A 44 9.37 -3.24 -9.38
CA LEU A 44 10.49 -4.13 -9.09
C LEU A 44 11.78 -3.36 -9.41
N VAL A 45 12.65 -3.22 -8.42
CA VAL A 45 13.91 -2.49 -8.55
C VAL A 45 15.10 -3.34 -8.09
N SER A 46 16.29 -2.95 -8.53
CA SER A 46 17.57 -3.46 -8.02
C SER A 46 18.41 -2.28 -7.52
N PRO A 47 19.11 -2.40 -6.38
CA PRO A 47 20.15 -1.45 -6.01
C PRO A 47 21.20 -1.35 -7.13
N SER A 48 21.59 -0.12 -7.51
CA SER A 48 22.62 0.08 -8.55
C SER A 48 23.99 -0.45 -8.12
N GLU A 49 24.25 -0.47 -6.81
CA GLU A 49 25.44 -1.06 -6.20
C GLU A 49 25.03 -2.09 -5.15
N PRO A 50 25.80 -3.18 -4.95
CA PRO A 50 25.52 -4.15 -3.91
C PRO A 50 25.55 -3.52 -2.51
N ILE A 51 24.44 -3.65 -1.77
CA ILE A 51 24.33 -3.17 -0.39
C ILE A 51 24.06 -4.38 0.49
N HIS A 52 24.92 -4.60 1.50
CA HIS A 52 24.92 -5.81 2.32
C HIS A 52 23.57 -6.17 2.97
N ASN A 53 22.72 -5.18 3.23
CA ASN A 53 21.44 -5.36 3.90
C ASN A 53 20.23 -5.35 2.96
N LEU A 54 20.44 -5.28 1.65
CA LEU A 54 19.38 -5.22 0.64
C LEU A 54 19.46 -6.40 -0.33
N PRO A 55 18.32 -7.04 -0.66
CA PRO A 55 18.30 -8.05 -1.71
C PRO A 55 18.62 -7.46 -3.09
N SER A 56 18.95 -8.33 -4.04
CA SER A 56 19.16 -7.92 -5.45
C SER A 56 17.88 -7.47 -6.15
N GLN A 57 16.72 -7.90 -5.66
CA GLN A 57 15.41 -7.53 -6.18
C GLN A 57 14.47 -7.15 -5.04
N ILE A 58 13.85 -5.99 -5.16
CA ILE A 58 13.07 -5.34 -4.09
C ILE A 58 11.86 -4.66 -4.73
N ILE A 59 10.76 -4.56 -4.00
CA ILE A 59 9.64 -3.70 -4.40
C ILE A 59 9.89 -2.29 -3.86
N LEU A 60 9.87 -1.30 -4.75
CA LEU A 60 9.73 0.10 -4.41
C LEU A 60 8.27 0.51 -4.64
N LYS A 61 7.60 0.95 -3.59
CA LYS A 61 6.28 1.58 -3.68
C LYS A 61 6.44 3.09 -3.44
N ILE A 62 5.94 3.90 -4.37
CA ILE A 62 6.04 5.36 -4.37
C ILE A 62 4.64 5.96 -4.27
N PHE A 63 4.43 6.77 -3.25
CA PHE A 63 3.21 7.51 -2.98
C PHE A 63 3.33 8.89 -3.58
N ASP A 64 3.09 8.96 -4.90
CA ASP A 64 3.21 10.18 -5.68
C ASP A 64 1.83 10.73 -6.06
N PRO A 65 1.44 11.90 -5.51
CA PRO A 65 0.16 12.52 -5.81
C PRO A 65 -0.05 12.72 -7.30
N GLN A 66 1.01 12.90 -8.11
CA GLN A 66 0.93 13.11 -9.55
C GLN A 66 0.31 11.93 -10.31
N THR A 67 0.39 10.71 -9.76
CA THR A 67 -0.03 9.47 -10.44
C THR A 67 -1.26 8.81 -9.82
N VAL A 68 -1.91 9.46 -8.84
CA VAL A 68 -3.10 8.91 -8.20
C VAL A 68 -4.26 8.81 -9.18
N ASP A 69 -4.99 7.69 -9.16
CA ASP A 69 -6.07 7.41 -10.09
C ASP A 69 -7.31 8.30 -9.89
N ASP A 70 -7.53 8.84 -8.68
CA ASP A 70 -8.63 9.78 -8.38
C ASP A 70 -8.59 11.05 -9.24
N ARG A 71 -7.45 11.38 -9.85
CA ARG A 71 -7.33 12.51 -10.79
C ARG A 71 -8.19 12.36 -12.03
N PHE A 72 -8.45 11.12 -12.44
CA PHE A 72 -9.18 10.80 -13.65
C PHE A 72 -10.36 9.91 -13.30
N PRO A 73 -11.43 10.51 -12.73
CA PRO A 73 -12.59 9.75 -12.30
C PRO A 73 -13.22 9.00 -13.50
N PRO A 74 -13.88 7.87 -13.24
CA PRO A 74 -14.43 7.03 -14.31
C PRO A 74 -15.46 7.81 -15.14
N PRO A 75 -15.70 7.44 -16.42
CA PRO A 75 -16.59 8.19 -17.32
C PRO A 75 -18.03 8.40 -16.84
N LYS A 76 -18.46 7.65 -15.80
CA LYS A 76 -19.79 7.76 -15.18
C LYS A 76 -19.83 8.75 -14.01
N SER A 77 -18.68 9.29 -13.61
CA SER A 77 -18.58 10.29 -12.54
C SER A 77 -19.02 11.66 -13.06
N THR A 78 -19.67 12.44 -12.20
CA THR A 78 -19.95 13.86 -12.45
C THR A 78 -18.78 14.76 -12.07
N LEU A 79 -17.75 14.22 -11.42
CA LEU A 79 -16.56 14.98 -11.05
C LEU A 79 -15.65 15.19 -12.27
N PRO A 80 -15.10 16.40 -12.46
CA PRO A 80 -14.14 16.67 -13.52
C PRO A 80 -12.80 15.97 -13.25
N ALA A 81 -11.96 15.89 -14.29
CA ALA A 81 -10.59 15.45 -14.12
C ALA A 81 -9.73 16.57 -13.51
N HIS A 82 -8.79 16.19 -12.65
CA HIS A 82 -7.87 17.09 -11.96
C HIS A 82 -6.42 16.80 -12.38
N PRO A 83 -6.05 17.17 -13.62
CA PRO A 83 -4.69 16.94 -14.13
C PRO A 83 -3.69 17.72 -13.29
N TRP A 84 -2.56 17.08 -13.01
CA TRP A 84 -1.48 17.69 -12.25
C TRP A 84 -0.86 18.89 -12.99
N THR A 85 -0.49 19.93 -12.23
CA THR A 85 0.36 21.03 -12.71
C THR A 85 1.40 21.40 -11.65
N LEU A 86 2.58 21.86 -12.10
CA LEU A 86 3.63 22.30 -11.20
C LEU A 86 3.21 23.53 -10.37
N ASP A 87 2.42 24.44 -10.97
CA ASP A 87 1.94 25.64 -10.29
C ASP A 87 1.00 25.29 -9.12
N ALA A 88 0.05 24.37 -9.34
CA ALA A 88 -0.85 23.91 -8.29
C ALA A 88 -0.11 23.13 -7.19
N GLU A 89 0.85 22.26 -7.56
CA GLU A 89 1.67 21.53 -6.58
C GLU A 89 2.53 22.49 -5.74
N SER A 90 3.09 23.52 -6.37
CA SER A 90 3.89 24.56 -5.70
C SER A 90 3.04 25.40 -4.75
N ALA A 91 1.82 25.77 -5.17
CA ALA A 91 0.88 26.49 -4.33
C ALA A 91 0.44 25.65 -3.10
N ALA A 92 0.16 24.36 -3.30
CA ALA A 92 -0.16 23.45 -2.19
C ALA A 92 1.05 23.24 -1.26
N ALA A 93 2.27 23.13 -1.80
CA ALA A 93 3.48 23.08 -0.98
C ALA A 93 3.68 24.36 -0.15
N GLN A 94 3.44 25.53 -0.74
CA GLN A 94 3.50 26.80 -0.03
C GLN A 94 2.43 26.91 1.06
N TYR A 95 1.20 26.43 0.78
CA TYR A 95 0.13 26.33 1.77
C TYR A 95 0.61 25.59 3.02
N ARG A 96 1.17 24.38 2.84
CA ARG A 96 1.65 23.55 3.95
C ARG A 96 2.80 24.20 4.72
N GLU A 97 3.71 24.88 4.03
CA GLU A 97 4.81 25.62 4.66
C GLU A 97 4.29 26.78 5.50
N ASP A 98 3.31 27.54 5.01
CA ASP A 98 2.71 28.65 5.75
C ASP A 98 1.94 28.17 6.99
N VAL A 99 1.27 27.00 6.90
CA VAL A 99 0.67 26.32 8.07
C VAL A 99 1.74 25.93 9.08
N ALA A 100 2.81 25.26 8.64
CA ALA A 100 3.89 24.81 9.51
C ALA A 100 4.62 25.96 10.21
N GLN A 101 4.73 27.12 9.56
CA GLN A 101 5.31 28.34 10.12
C GLN A 101 4.31 29.17 10.96
N GLY A 102 3.06 28.73 11.09
CA GLY A 102 2.01 29.44 11.83
C GLY A 102 1.57 30.76 11.19
N LYS A 103 1.87 30.97 9.89
CA LYS A 103 1.43 32.15 9.13
C LYS A 103 -0.05 32.07 8.76
N ARG A 104 -0.60 30.86 8.68
CA ARG A 104 -2.02 30.58 8.48
C ARG A 104 -2.46 29.39 9.33
N PRO A 105 -3.73 29.30 9.74
CA PRO A 105 -4.28 28.07 10.30
C PRO A 105 -4.36 26.96 9.23
N ASP A 106 -4.33 25.70 9.67
CA ASP A 106 -4.72 24.57 8.83
C ASP A 106 -6.26 24.52 8.80
N ASP A 107 -6.82 25.18 7.79
CA ASP A 107 -8.25 25.29 7.54
C ASP A 107 -8.72 24.37 6.40
N PHE A 108 -7.85 23.49 5.90
CA PHE A 108 -8.20 22.56 4.84
C PHE A 108 -9.24 21.56 5.34
N THR A 109 -10.40 21.53 4.67
CA THR A 109 -11.40 20.47 4.81
C THR A 109 -11.74 19.92 3.44
N VAL A 110 -12.12 18.63 3.39
CA VAL A 110 -12.55 17.98 2.14
C VAL A 110 -13.79 18.65 1.56
N ASP A 111 -14.62 19.26 2.41
CA ASP A 111 -15.84 19.97 2.01
C ASP A 111 -15.53 21.17 1.10
N LEU A 112 -14.38 21.84 1.27
CA LEU A 112 -13.93 22.93 0.39
C LEU A 112 -13.83 22.51 -1.08
N LEU A 113 -13.65 21.22 -1.36
CA LEU A 113 -13.55 20.69 -2.73
C LEU A 113 -14.90 20.58 -3.44
N TYR A 114 -15.99 20.53 -2.67
CA TYR A 114 -17.33 20.21 -3.16
C TYR A 114 -18.36 21.32 -2.91
N GLU A 115 -18.06 22.29 -2.04
CA GLU A 115 -18.95 23.42 -1.73
C GLU A 115 -18.90 24.55 -2.78
N GLU A 116 -17.76 24.76 -3.44
CA GLU A 116 -17.59 25.82 -4.44
C GLU A 116 -17.94 25.32 -5.86
N GLU A 117 -18.46 26.21 -6.72
CA GLU A 117 -18.75 25.87 -8.13
C GLU A 117 -17.50 25.38 -8.88
N GLU A 118 -16.29 25.82 -8.47
CA GLU A 118 -15.00 25.31 -8.93
C GLU A 118 -13.91 25.56 -7.88
N ALA A 119 -13.52 24.52 -7.12
CA ALA A 119 -12.46 24.63 -6.12
C ALA A 119 -11.10 24.96 -6.76
N GLU A 120 -10.29 25.78 -6.08
CA GLU A 120 -8.96 26.15 -6.59
C GLU A 120 -8.06 24.92 -6.84
N PRO A 121 -7.27 24.88 -7.93
CA PRO A 121 -6.46 23.71 -8.29
C PRO A 121 -5.51 23.21 -7.20
N TYR A 122 -4.97 24.12 -6.37
CA TYR A 122 -4.05 23.75 -5.29
C TYR A 122 -4.74 22.97 -4.18
N LEU A 123 -6.05 23.15 -3.95
CA LEU A 123 -6.81 22.38 -2.95
C LEU A 123 -6.89 20.90 -3.33
N TRP A 124 -7.01 20.61 -4.63
CA TRP A 124 -6.94 19.24 -5.13
C TRP A 124 -5.54 18.63 -4.94
N GLU A 125 -4.49 19.40 -5.20
CA GLU A 125 -3.11 18.94 -4.94
C GLU A 125 -2.86 18.70 -3.45
N GLU A 126 -3.41 19.54 -2.58
CA GLU A 126 -3.39 19.33 -1.13
C GLU A 126 -4.15 18.06 -0.73
N ARG A 127 -5.34 17.83 -1.30
CA ARG A 127 -6.12 16.60 -1.07
C ARG A 127 -5.34 15.36 -1.45
N PHE A 128 -4.77 15.32 -2.65
CA PHE A 128 -4.02 14.15 -3.13
C PHE A 128 -2.73 13.95 -2.34
N TYR A 129 -2.06 15.03 -1.94
CA TYR A 129 -0.91 14.94 -1.04
C TYR A 129 -1.29 14.30 0.30
N ARG A 130 -2.33 14.81 0.98
CA ARG A 130 -2.80 14.25 2.26
C ARG A 130 -3.24 12.80 2.12
N LEU A 131 -4.02 12.48 1.10
CA LEU A 131 -4.49 11.11 0.83
C LEU A 131 -3.32 10.12 0.70
N LEU A 132 -2.30 10.46 -0.09
CA LEU A 132 -1.17 9.56 -0.30
C LEU A 132 -0.18 9.55 0.86
N LYS A 133 -0.07 10.65 1.58
CA LYS A 133 0.68 10.70 2.85
C LYS A 133 0.02 9.80 3.90
N GLU A 134 -1.29 9.89 4.07
CA GLU A 134 -2.08 9.01 4.95
C GLU A 134 -1.88 7.55 4.55
N SER A 135 -1.96 7.24 3.24
CA SER A 135 -1.76 5.87 2.76
C SER A 135 -0.36 5.33 3.02
N TYR A 136 0.67 6.17 2.85
CA TYR A 136 2.06 5.84 3.20
C TYR A 136 2.22 5.60 4.70
N GLU A 137 1.68 6.50 5.55
CA GLU A 137 1.76 6.40 7.00
C GLU A 137 1.04 5.14 7.50
N SER A 138 -0.17 4.88 7.01
CA SER A 138 -0.92 3.64 7.25
C SER A 138 -0.11 2.39 6.95
N GLU A 139 0.54 2.32 5.77
CA GLU A 139 1.33 1.14 5.40
C GLU A 139 2.59 0.97 6.24
N VAL A 140 3.33 2.06 6.48
CA VAL A 140 4.56 2.03 7.28
C VAL A 140 4.26 1.66 8.73
N ASP A 141 3.25 2.28 9.33
CA ASP A 141 2.90 2.05 10.74
C ASP A 141 2.33 0.66 10.95
N ALA A 142 1.45 0.18 10.05
CA ALA A 142 0.92 -1.17 10.12
C ALA A 142 2.02 -2.22 9.98
N LEU A 143 2.87 -2.11 8.96
CA LEU A 143 3.98 -3.05 8.77
C LEU A 143 5.01 -2.97 9.91
N GLY A 144 5.22 -1.78 10.48
CA GLY A 144 6.05 -1.57 11.66
C GLY A 144 5.53 -2.33 12.89
N ARG A 145 4.22 -2.30 13.14
CA ARG A 145 3.60 -3.10 14.23
C ARG A 145 3.57 -4.60 13.94
N LEU A 146 3.60 -4.99 12.67
CA LEU A 146 3.62 -6.38 12.24
C LEU A 146 5.05 -6.94 12.08
N GLU A 147 6.05 -6.35 12.73
CA GLU A 147 7.46 -6.78 12.64
C GLU A 147 7.63 -8.30 12.84
N SER A 148 6.92 -8.90 13.80
CA SER A 148 7.00 -10.34 14.08
C SER A 148 6.45 -11.24 12.96
N PHE A 149 5.70 -10.69 12.01
CA PHE A 149 5.13 -11.42 10.86
C PHE A 149 5.88 -11.15 9.55
N GLN A 150 6.78 -10.15 9.53
CA GLN A 150 7.50 -9.78 8.33
C GLN A 150 8.40 -10.92 7.81
N GLY A 151 8.39 -11.11 6.49
CA GLY A 151 9.10 -12.21 5.82
C GLY A 151 8.38 -13.55 5.87
N THR A 152 7.24 -13.64 6.57
CA THR A 152 6.42 -14.85 6.64
C THR A 152 5.11 -14.65 5.90
N VAL A 153 4.17 -13.94 6.52
CA VAL A 153 2.80 -13.72 6.03
C VAL A 153 2.53 -12.28 5.64
N VAL A 154 3.45 -11.36 5.93
CA VAL A 154 3.48 -9.98 5.40
C VAL A 154 4.90 -9.67 4.88
N PRO A 155 5.06 -8.73 3.94
CA PRO A 155 6.36 -8.37 3.39
C PRO A 155 7.31 -7.82 4.45
N LYS A 156 8.60 -8.09 4.29
CA LYS A 156 9.63 -7.40 5.05
C LYS A 156 9.80 -5.95 4.58
N VAL A 157 9.85 -5.00 5.51
CA VAL A 157 10.23 -3.61 5.24
C VAL A 157 11.73 -3.48 5.38
N PHE A 158 12.39 -2.95 4.36
CA PHE A 158 13.82 -2.70 4.41
C PHE A 158 14.14 -1.26 4.79
N VAL A 159 13.54 -0.31 4.07
CA VAL A 159 13.88 1.11 4.17
C VAL A 159 12.69 1.98 3.78
N THR A 160 12.57 3.14 4.41
CA THR A 160 11.65 4.22 4.02
C THR A 160 12.43 5.47 3.62
N GLY A 161 11.82 6.33 2.81
CA GLY A 161 12.47 7.55 2.33
C GLY A 161 11.61 8.40 1.43
N SER A 162 12.24 9.37 0.76
CA SER A 162 11.61 10.24 -0.22
C SER A 162 12.33 10.16 -1.56
N VAL A 163 11.58 10.14 -2.66
CA VAL A 163 12.13 10.14 -4.01
C VAL A 163 12.68 11.53 -4.29
N ILE A 164 13.92 11.60 -4.77
CA ILE A 164 14.53 12.85 -5.22
C ILE A 164 14.09 13.09 -6.67
N PRO A 165 13.19 14.06 -6.94
CA PRO A 165 12.80 14.39 -8.29
C PRO A 165 13.96 15.12 -9.01
N PRO A 166 13.96 15.14 -10.36
CA PRO A 166 14.83 16.04 -11.09
C PRO A 166 14.67 17.51 -10.66
N PRO A 167 15.72 18.34 -10.77
CA PRO A 167 15.64 19.74 -10.36
C PRO A 167 14.54 20.50 -11.10
N ASN A 168 13.76 21.30 -10.36
CA ASN A 168 12.68 22.16 -10.87
C ASN A 168 11.53 21.42 -11.58
N THR A 169 11.38 20.10 -11.38
CA THR A 169 10.24 19.36 -11.96
C THR A 169 9.09 19.14 -10.99
N ARG A 170 9.34 19.26 -9.68
CA ARG A 170 8.38 19.03 -8.60
C ARG A 170 8.64 20.00 -7.45
N ALA A 171 7.59 20.36 -6.73
CA ALA A 171 7.66 21.12 -5.49
C ALA A 171 7.70 20.22 -4.24
N ILE A 172 7.49 18.90 -4.41
CA ILE A 172 7.55 17.91 -3.33
C ILE A 172 8.51 16.77 -3.67
N GLN A 173 8.90 16.03 -2.63
CA GLN A 173 9.57 14.73 -2.76
C GLN A 173 8.55 13.63 -2.42
N PRO A 174 8.08 12.83 -3.39
CA PRO A 174 7.15 11.73 -3.13
C PRO A 174 7.69 10.74 -2.10
N LEU A 175 6.83 10.19 -1.25
CA LEU A 175 7.23 9.24 -0.22
C LEU A 175 7.42 7.85 -0.83
N GLY A 176 8.37 7.08 -0.30
CA GLY A 176 8.71 5.76 -0.82
C GLY A 176 9.06 4.76 0.27
N ILE A 177 8.70 3.51 0.04
CA ILE A 177 9.04 2.37 0.89
C ILE A 177 9.64 1.23 0.04
N LEU A 178 10.73 0.66 0.52
CA LEU A 178 11.35 -0.55 0.00
C LEU A 178 10.90 -1.76 0.81
N ILE A 179 10.21 -2.69 0.15
CA ILE A 179 9.68 -3.91 0.76
C ILE A 179 10.10 -5.17 -0.01
N GLU A 180 10.00 -6.30 0.65
CA GLU A 180 10.27 -7.62 0.09
C GLU A 180 9.57 -7.86 -1.25
N TYR A 181 10.35 -8.28 -2.24
CA TYR A 181 9.78 -8.83 -3.46
C TYR A 181 9.33 -10.27 -3.22
N ILE A 182 8.04 -10.52 -3.41
CA ILE A 182 7.45 -11.86 -3.32
C ILE A 182 7.35 -12.43 -4.75
N PRO A 183 8.15 -13.44 -5.13
CA PRO A 183 8.06 -14.09 -6.43
C PRO A 183 6.85 -15.03 -6.46
N GLY A 184 5.67 -14.44 -6.60
CA GLY A 184 4.38 -15.13 -6.55
C GLY A 184 3.36 -14.52 -7.51
N ILE A 185 2.15 -15.08 -7.50
CA ILE A 185 0.98 -14.46 -8.15
C ILE A 185 -0.12 -14.16 -7.14
N PRO A 186 -0.97 -13.15 -7.38
CA PRO A 186 -2.17 -12.93 -6.60
C PRO A 186 -3.15 -14.09 -6.69
N LEU A 187 -3.95 -14.28 -5.63
CA LEU A 187 -5.06 -15.25 -5.64
C LEU A 187 -6.08 -14.96 -6.74
N SER A 188 -6.25 -13.71 -7.15
CA SER A 188 -7.14 -13.32 -8.26
C SER A 188 -6.76 -13.96 -9.60
N ASP A 189 -5.48 -14.30 -9.77
CA ASP A 189 -4.91 -14.78 -11.02
C ASP A 189 -4.88 -16.32 -11.08
N LEU A 190 -5.30 -16.99 -9.99
CA LEU A 190 -5.48 -18.44 -9.98
C LEU A 190 -6.77 -18.80 -10.69
N GLU A 191 -6.66 -19.35 -11.90
CA GLU A 191 -7.83 -19.82 -12.63
C GLU A 191 -8.51 -20.99 -11.88
N PRO A 192 -9.84 -20.99 -11.74
CA PRO A 192 -10.58 -22.15 -11.25
C PRO A 192 -10.28 -23.37 -12.12
N GLY A 193 -9.74 -24.44 -11.51
CA GLY A 193 -9.35 -25.64 -12.25
C GLY A 193 -7.93 -25.63 -12.83
N SER A 194 -7.11 -24.62 -12.52
CA SER A 194 -5.67 -24.56 -12.87
C SER A 194 -4.83 -25.72 -12.29
N GLY A 195 -5.41 -26.54 -11.40
CA GLY A 195 -4.72 -27.65 -10.74
C GLY A 195 -3.79 -27.21 -9.61
N VAL A 196 -3.63 -25.90 -9.38
CA VAL A 196 -2.89 -25.36 -8.24
C VAL A 196 -3.70 -25.62 -6.98
N ASN A 197 -3.29 -26.63 -6.22
CA ASN A 197 -3.84 -26.91 -4.90
C ASN A 197 -3.00 -26.16 -3.87
N ILE A 198 -3.61 -25.21 -3.17
CA ILE A 198 -2.99 -24.51 -2.06
C ILE A 198 -3.36 -25.27 -0.78
N PRO A 199 -2.41 -25.99 -0.15
CA PRO A 199 -2.72 -26.73 1.06
C PRO A 199 -3.16 -25.78 2.19
N PHE A 200 -4.16 -26.18 2.96
CA PHE A 200 -4.64 -25.39 4.11
C PHE A 200 -3.50 -25.03 5.09
N GLU A 201 -2.53 -25.93 5.27
CA GLU A 201 -1.35 -25.73 6.10
C GLU A 201 -0.50 -24.52 5.68
N VAL A 202 -0.52 -24.16 4.39
CA VAL A 202 0.17 -22.98 3.86
C VAL A 202 -0.64 -21.71 4.16
N MET A 203 -1.97 -21.81 4.27
CA MET A 203 -2.88 -20.68 4.54
C MET A 203 -3.03 -20.39 6.02
N ARG A 204 -2.94 -21.43 6.85
CA ARG A 204 -3.14 -21.33 8.30
C ARG A 204 -2.30 -20.22 8.95
N PRO A 205 -1.00 -20.06 8.63
CA PRO A 205 -0.21 -18.97 9.20
C PRO A 205 -0.80 -17.59 8.93
N LEU A 206 -1.32 -17.33 7.72
CA LEU A 206 -1.95 -16.05 7.41
C LEU A 206 -3.27 -15.87 8.19
N LEU A 207 -4.10 -16.91 8.28
CA LEU A 207 -5.34 -16.87 9.07
C LEU A 207 -5.07 -16.58 10.54
N ASP A 208 -4.08 -17.25 11.12
CA ASP A 208 -3.68 -17.06 12.52
C ASP A 208 -3.09 -15.67 12.76
N ALA A 209 -2.37 -15.11 11.77
CA ALA A 209 -1.84 -13.76 11.85
C ALA A 209 -2.94 -12.71 11.77
N VAL A 210 -3.86 -12.81 10.80
CA VAL A 210 -4.97 -11.85 10.64
C VAL A 210 -5.86 -11.79 11.90
N LYS A 211 -6.06 -12.91 12.59
CA LYS A 211 -6.75 -12.92 13.89
C LYS A 211 -6.03 -12.12 14.97
N LYS A 212 -4.71 -12.12 14.95
CA LYS A 212 -3.86 -11.42 15.92
C LYS A 212 -3.64 -9.94 15.59
N PHE A 213 -3.95 -9.50 14.37
CA PHE A 213 -3.75 -8.10 13.98
C PHE A 213 -4.44 -7.15 14.95
N LYS A 214 -5.69 -7.45 15.33
CA LYS A 214 -6.44 -6.61 16.27
C LYS A 214 -5.79 -6.53 17.65
N ASP A 215 -5.20 -7.63 18.13
CA ASP A 215 -4.52 -7.69 19.43
C ASP A 215 -3.22 -6.87 19.43
N ILE A 216 -2.63 -6.69 18.24
CA ILE A 216 -1.41 -5.89 18.00
C ILE A 216 -1.76 -4.46 17.58
N GLY A 217 -3.06 -4.12 17.55
CA GLY A 217 -3.54 -2.78 17.22
C GLY A 217 -3.40 -2.45 15.74
N VAL A 218 -3.65 -3.42 14.85
CA VAL A 218 -3.69 -3.25 13.40
C VAL A 218 -4.97 -3.86 12.81
N PHE A 219 -5.52 -3.24 11.76
CA PHE A 219 -6.40 -3.91 10.79
C PHE A 219 -5.99 -3.47 9.38
N HIS A 220 -6.20 -4.31 8.38
CA HIS A 220 -5.78 -4.10 6.99
C HIS A 220 -6.80 -3.30 6.17
N SER A 221 -8.11 -3.50 6.41
CA SER A 221 -9.25 -2.81 5.75
C SER A 221 -9.48 -3.07 4.25
N ASP A 222 -8.52 -3.67 3.54
CA ASP A 222 -8.61 -3.98 2.10
C ASP A 222 -8.14 -5.41 1.77
N ILE A 223 -8.58 -6.38 2.55
CA ILE A 223 -8.32 -7.79 2.25
C ILE A 223 -9.19 -8.24 1.07
N ASN A 224 -8.54 -8.43 -0.08
CA ASN A 224 -9.15 -8.96 -1.30
C ASN A 224 -8.17 -9.91 -2.03
N SER A 225 -8.64 -10.62 -3.06
CA SER A 225 -7.84 -11.64 -3.76
C SER A 225 -6.62 -11.10 -4.53
N HIS A 226 -6.56 -9.80 -4.82
CA HIS A 226 -5.40 -9.17 -5.46
C HIS A 226 -4.28 -8.88 -4.46
N ASN A 227 -4.64 -8.73 -3.17
CA ASN A 227 -3.73 -8.38 -2.08
C ASN A 227 -3.20 -9.62 -1.35
N VAL A 228 -3.52 -10.83 -1.80
CA VAL A 228 -3.02 -12.09 -1.23
C VAL A 228 -2.18 -12.81 -2.27
N LEU A 229 -0.86 -12.87 -2.05
CA LEU A 229 0.10 -13.50 -2.95
C LEU A 229 0.43 -14.93 -2.51
N VAL A 230 0.54 -15.83 -3.48
CA VAL A 230 0.98 -17.21 -3.29
C VAL A 230 2.37 -17.40 -3.88
N SER A 231 3.31 -17.91 -3.09
CA SER A 231 4.71 -18.06 -3.51
C SER A 231 5.37 -19.31 -2.90
N PRO A 232 6.20 -20.05 -3.66
CA PRO A 232 6.32 -20.02 -5.12
C PRO A 232 5.11 -20.68 -5.79
N VAL A 233 4.90 -20.41 -7.08
CA VAL A 233 3.70 -20.85 -7.83
C VAL A 233 3.85 -22.26 -8.41
N LEU A 234 5.08 -22.70 -8.68
CA LEU A 234 5.32 -23.67 -9.75
C LEU A 234 5.01 -25.14 -9.44
N GLU A 235 4.66 -25.56 -8.22
CA GLU A 235 4.23 -26.96 -7.97
C GLU A 235 3.69 -27.17 -6.54
N ALA A 236 4.28 -26.48 -5.56
CA ALA A 236 3.86 -26.51 -4.17
C ALA A 236 4.05 -25.11 -3.55
N PRO A 237 2.96 -24.35 -3.36
CA PRO A 237 3.00 -23.12 -2.56
C PRO A 237 3.65 -23.37 -1.20
N GLU A 238 4.60 -22.52 -0.83
CA GLU A 238 5.32 -22.63 0.45
C GLU A 238 4.82 -21.61 1.46
N ARG A 239 4.38 -20.45 0.98
CA ARG A 239 3.81 -19.39 1.82
C ARG A 239 2.76 -18.58 1.08
N VAL A 240 1.92 -17.93 1.88
CA VAL A 240 1.03 -16.88 1.41
C VAL A 240 1.26 -15.61 2.19
N VAL A 241 1.30 -14.51 1.44
CA VAL A 241 1.69 -13.20 1.92
C VAL A 241 0.57 -12.22 1.61
N LEU A 242 0.06 -11.56 2.65
CA LEU A 242 -0.86 -10.44 2.56
C LEU A 242 -0.05 -9.17 2.33
N ILE A 243 -0.38 -8.43 1.28
CA ILE A 243 0.32 -7.21 0.84
C ILE A 243 -0.63 -6.02 0.82
N ASP A 244 -0.07 -4.83 0.62
CA ASP A 244 -0.80 -3.57 0.43
C ASP A 244 -1.57 -3.08 1.67
N PHE A 245 -0.82 -2.57 2.64
CA PHE A 245 -1.38 -1.98 3.87
C PHE A 245 -1.71 -0.49 3.71
N GLY A 246 -1.86 0.01 2.49
CA GLY A 246 -2.10 1.43 2.20
C GLY A 246 -3.42 1.98 2.75
N CYS A 247 -4.35 1.11 3.15
CA CYS A 247 -5.61 1.48 3.80
C CYS A 247 -5.66 0.99 5.26
N ALA A 248 -4.56 0.46 5.80
CA ALA A 248 -4.55 -0.12 7.12
C ALA A 248 -4.83 0.93 8.20
N GLY A 249 -5.53 0.51 9.24
CA GLY A 249 -5.71 1.30 10.45
C GLY A 249 -4.86 0.77 11.57
N VAL A 250 -4.38 1.70 12.39
CA VAL A 250 -3.49 1.44 13.51
C VAL A 250 -4.11 2.02 14.77
N ARG A 251 -4.11 1.25 15.86
CA ARG A 251 -4.68 1.70 17.13
C ARG A 251 -3.84 2.82 17.73
N GLU A 252 -4.38 4.03 17.77
CA GLU A 252 -3.74 5.20 18.37
C GLU A 252 -3.66 5.11 19.89
N GLU A 253 -2.70 5.83 20.46
CA GLU A 253 -2.58 5.99 21.91
C GLU A 253 -3.83 6.72 22.44
N GLY A 254 -4.50 6.12 23.43
CA GLY A 254 -5.75 6.66 23.99
C GLY A 254 -7.03 6.20 23.29
N CYS A 255 -6.95 5.45 22.18
CA CYS A 255 -8.12 4.80 21.59
C CYS A 255 -8.68 3.74 22.56
N GLY A 256 -9.94 3.91 22.98
CA GLY A 256 -10.63 2.99 23.90
C GLY A 256 -10.84 1.61 23.28
N ASP A 257 -10.96 0.57 24.12
CA ASP A 257 -11.17 -0.80 23.64
C ASP A 257 -12.47 -0.94 22.84
N GLU A 258 -13.52 -0.21 23.22
CA GLU A 258 -14.82 -0.24 22.53
C GLU A 258 -14.74 0.36 21.12
N ASP A 259 -14.10 1.52 20.96
CA ASP A 259 -13.90 2.16 19.65
C ASP A 259 -13.00 1.33 18.76
N TRP A 260 -11.95 0.73 19.33
CA TRP A 260 -11.05 -0.15 18.59
C TRP A 260 -11.77 -1.41 18.10
N GLU A 261 -12.53 -2.09 18.97
CA GLU A 261 -13.28 -3.29 18.57
C GLU A 261 -14.35 -2.94 17.53
N MET A 262 -15.03 -1.80 17.67
CA MET A 262 -16.00 -1.32 16.67
C MET A 262 -15.35 -1.16 15.28
N ASN A 263 -14.17 -0.56 15.22
CA ASN A 263 -13.43 -0.41 13.96
C ASN A 263 -13.02 -1.78 13.38
N CYS A 264 -12.45 -2.67 14.21
CA CYS A 264 -12.07 -4.02 13.78
C CYS A 264 -13.28 -4.83 13.26
N GLU A 265 -14.43 -4.72 13.90
CA GLU A 265 -15.67 -5.38 13.48
C GLU A 265 -16.21 -4.80 12.17
N PHE A 266 -16.15 -3.48 12.00
CA PHE A 266 -16.60 -2.77 10.81
C PHE A 266 -15.82 -3.22 9.56
N PHE A 267 -14.49 -3.22 9.64
CA PHE A 267 -13.64 -3.64 8.52
C PHE A 267 -13.60 -5.16 8.35
N GLY A 268 -13.62 -5.91 9.46
CA GLY A 268 -13.86 -7.34 9.45
C GLY A 268 -12.84 -8.17 8.67
N ASP A 269 -11.54 -7.90 8.84
CA ASP A 269 -10.44 -8.55 8.12
C ASP A 269 -10.55 -10.09 8.07
N GLU A 270 -10.83 -10.74 9.21
CA GLU A 270 -10.99 -12.20 9.25
C GLU A 270 -12.14 -12.66 8.35
N ARG A 271 -13.26 -11.94 8.36
CA ARG A 271 -14.43 -12.23 7.51
C ARG A 271 -14.08 -12.04 6.03
N SER A 272 -13.33 -10.99 5.71
CA SER A 272 -12.89 -10.68 4.35
C SER A 272 -11.93 -11.75 3.82
N LEU A 273 -10.94 -12.16 4.62
CA LEU A 273 -10.01 -13.23 4.26
C LEU A 273 -10.75 -14.55 4.02
N ARG A 274 -11.68 -14.94 4.91
CA ARG A 274 -12.48 -16.17 4.73
C ARG A 274 -13.26 -16.16 3.42
N LYS A 275 -13.91 -15.04 3.08
CA LYS A 275 -14.62 -14.88 1.80
C LYS A 275 -13.69 -15.02 0.59
N VAL A 276 -12.46 -14.52 0.67
CA VAL A 276 -11.45 -14.67 -0.40
C VAL A 276 -11.08 -16.15 -0.58
N LEU A 277 -10.84 -16.86 0.52
CA LEU A 277 -10.50 -18.29 0.49
C LEU A 277 -11.65 -19.16 -0.05
N GLU A 278 -12.89 -18.90 0.39
CA GLU A 278 -14.07 -19.63 -0.10
C GLU A 278 -14.28 -19.45 -1.61
N LYS A 279 -14.11 -18.22 -2.11
CA LYS A 279 -14.23 -17.91 -3.55
C LYS A 279 -13.15 -18.60 -4.40
N THR A 280 -11.98 -18.87 -3.82
CA THR A 280 -10.86 -19.54 -4.49
C THR A 280 -10.91 -21.07 -4.33
N GLY A 281 -11.97 -21.61 -3.72
CA GLY A 281 -12.15 -23.06 -3.56
C GLY A 281 -11.35 -23.66 -2.40
N ILE A 282 -10.74 -22.85 -1.55
CA ILE A 282 -10.01 -23.29 -0.36
C ILE A 282 -11.02 -23.44 0.79
N SER A 283 -11.30 -24.68 1.20
CA SER A 283 -12.23 -24.92 2.31
C SER A 283 -11.62 -24.50 3.64
N VAL A 284 -12.31 -23.62 4.37
CA VAL A 284 -11.94 -23.19 5.72
C VAL A 284 -12.70 -24.00 6.79
N SER A 285 -13.48 -25.02 6.40
CA SER A 285 -14.33 -25.82 7.29
C SER A 285 -13.57 -26.56 8.40
N ASP A 286 -12.31 -26.93 8.14
CA ASP A 286 -11.46 -27.65 9.10
C ASP A 286 -10.86 -26.71 10.18
N TYR A 287 -10.89 -25.40 9.95
CA TYR A 287 -10.35 -24.39 10.87
C TYR A 287 -11.29 -24.09 12.05
N VAL A 288 -12.54 -24.56 12.00
CA VAL A 288 -13.57 -24.28 13.01
C VAL A 288 -13.61 -25.33 14.13
N LYS A 289 -12.85 -26.42 14.06
CA LYS A 289 -12.80 -27.37 15.18
C LYS A 289 -12.14 -26.68 16.39
N PRO A 290 -12.89 -26.41 17.47
CA PRO A 290 -12.26 -25.98 18.71
C PRO A 290 -11.28 -27.07 19.13
N ALA A 291 -10.15 -26.69 19.71
CA ALA A 291 -9.32 -27.62 20.44
C ALA A 291 -10.21 -28.29 21.50
N THR A 292 -10.66 -29.51 21.22
CA THR A 292 -11.34 -30.35 22.19
C THR A 292 -10.39 -30.49 23.36
N HIS A 293 -10.80 -29.96 24.50
CA HIS A 293 -10.20 -30.21 25.80
C HIS A 293 -9.78 -31.67 25.89
N ALA A 294 -8.48 -31.91 25.94
CA ALA A 294 -7.95 -33.14 26.47
C ALA A 294 -8.33 -33.15 27.96
N GLN A 295 -9.39 -33.91 28.27
CA GLN A 295 -9.64 -34.35 29.63
C GLN A 295 -8.48 -35.28 30.02
N ILE A 296 -7.73 -34.86 31.04
CA ILE A 296 -7.01 -35.76 31.95
C ILE A 296 -7.42 -35.34 33.36
#